data_AF-A0A7C3SBE7-F1
#
_entry.id   AF-A0A7C3SBE7-F1
#
_cell.length_a   1.000
_cell.length_b   1.000
_cell.length_c   1.000
_cell.angle_alpha   90.00
_cell.angle_beta   90.00
_cell.angle_gamma   90.00
#
_symmetry.space_group_name_H-M   'P 1'
#
loop_
_entity.id
_entity.type
_entity.pdbx_description
1 polymer ?
#
loop_
_entity_poly.entity_id
_entity_poly.type
_entity_poly.pdbx_seq_one_letter_code
_entity_poly.pdbx_strand_id
1 'polypeptide(L)'
;MAVQRETALALLGVGLVLLLLIVGAALYMASPSQPQPVSETERTPTVTPTVPPTFPTTQTVSPTSPPAIVTPSLPPPTHAATPTVAPASGKETFTSLPAPLPPMPLPQLPSSSHLPQAKPASVTPPETEALRWAQALVSTYRPRWRINLTRGVDPRLTAEGYAVTVEPNNQVTVEAKTNVGWLYGLLDLAERLQWREPIPAQWRWSPPLAERGLVVENPEWLVRAPRSQEAMRNLLRERLKELAWWRFNTLVIKCNGNEANLSRVLNLLKQMAHDYGVRVVVWAKVLSPTLQTWLQQGGQVATEVPAQGNFITVTTDIDLAANQISQGKVVGLKFQLVAPNIPSTVLQFRRNREKLLLVVGLDEAYREIFWFDPAWAHQLVRSVADAGLGGLWLTVASVPPTWAIAAFAQALKNPNADGEAIWINRWAKQGHQADKWLVLFREASRIVPEILWLGVSHQPQYGSSLKSFFIARPIDSSWGFTVLSVPETLKLVRRPDDRTTLTADEVARRLEQRASSVWALAAQLPEPAASDWKAAKRLALLNSWLGQFYANKIDAALAWGRFEEGDQKSGQECLLHLTKSVKAWEQVVNLASTIYRTNNRWALRLPEWQRELAEYQALVAGAMP
;
A
#
# COMPACT_ATOMS: atom_id res chain seq x y z
N MET A 1 25.22 52.70 -21.43
CA MET A 1 23.87 53.26 -21.25
C MET A 1 22.76 52.20 -21.15
N ALA A 2 22.72 51.13 -21.96
CA ALA A 2 21.66 50.11 -21.87
C ALA A 2 21.44 49.52 -20.46
N VAL A 3 22.51 49.00 -19.84
CA VAL A 3 22.48 48.33 -18.52
C VAL A 3 21.82 49.15 -17.40
N GLN A 4 21.94 50.49 -17.42
CA GLN A 4 21.29 51.35 -16.42
C GLN A 4 19.76 51.43 -16.57
N ARG A 5 19.21 51.24 -17.78
CA ARG A 5 17.75 51.15 -17.96
C ARG A 5 17.21 49.83 -17.44
N GLU A 6 17.94 48.74 -17.63
CA GLU A 6 17.55 47.40 -17.19
C GLU A 6 17.51 47.32 -15.65
N THR A 7 18.51 47.86 -14.96
CA THR A 7 18.50 47.94 -13.49
C THR A 7 17.41 48.88 -12.96
N ALA A 8 17.11 50.00 -13.63
CA ALA A 8 16.02 50.88 -13.25
C ALA A 8 14.63 50.23 -13.42
N LEU A 9 14.42 49.47 -14.50
CA LEU A 9 13.19 48.71 -14.75
C LEU A 9 13.02 47.57 -13.73
N ALA A 10 14.10 46.86 -13.40
CA ALA A 10 14.08 45.81 -12.37
C ALA A 10 13.70 46.38 -10.98
N LEU A 11 14.28 47.51 -10.59
CA LEU A 11 13.96 48.19 -9.32
C LEU A 11 12.51 48.71 -9.29
N LEU A 12 11.98 49.23 -10.40
CA LEU A 12 10.56 49.60 -10.53
C LEU A 12 9.63 48.37 -10.38
N GLY A 13 9.98 47.24 -11.01
CA GLY A 13 9.22 45.99 -10.88
C GLY A 13 9.17 45.47 -9.44
N VAL A 14 10.32 45.44 -8.75
CA VAL A 14 10.40 45.03 -7.34
C VAL A 14 9.62 45.99 -6.43
N GLY A 15 9.72 47.31 -6.67
CA GLY A 15 8.96 48.32 -5.94
C GLY A 15 7.45 48.17 -6.09
N LEU A 16 6.97 47.87 -7.31
CA LEU A 16 5.55 47.65 -7.59
C LEU A 16 5.01 46.41 -6.86
N VAL A 17 5.76 45.31 -6.84
CA VAL A 17 5.38 44.08 -6.12
C VAL A 17 5.31 44.32 -4.60
N LEU A 18 6.27 45.05 -4.03
CA LEU A 18 6.23 45.44 -2.61
C LEU A 18 5.03 46.34 -2.29
N LEU A 19 4.71 47.31 -3.15
CA LEU A 19 3.54 48.18 -2.97
C LEU A 19 2.23 47.37 -2.98
N LEU A 20 2.07 46.44 -3.93
CA LEU A 20 0.90 45.57 -4.02
C LEU A 20 0.75 44.65 -2.80
N LEU A 21 1.85 44.11 -2.25
CA LEU A 21 1.83 43.32 -1.02
C LEU A 21 1.41 44.16 0.20
N ILE A 22 1.89 45.41 0.31
CA ILE A 22 1.52 46.33 1.40
C ILE A 22 0.03 46.72 1.31
N VAL A 23 -0.47 47.03 0.11
CA VAL A 23 -1.89 47.34 -0.11
C VAL A 23 -2.78 46.13 0.17
N GLY A 24 -2.37 44.93 -0.25
CA GLY A 24 -3.07 43.68 0.06
C GLY A 24 -3.15 43.40 1.57
N ALA A 25 -2.05 43.61 2.30
CA ALA A 25 -2.02 43.48 3.76
C ALA A 25 -2.90 44.52 4.46
N ALA A 26 -2.92 45.76 3.98
CA ALA A 26 -3.78 46.83 4.50
C ALA A 26 -5.27 46.52 4.29
N LEU A 27 -5.67 46.04 3.10
CA LEU A 27 -7.05 45.64 2.80
C LEU A 27 -7.49 44.42 3.64
N TYR A 28 -6.59 43.47 3.89
CA TYR A 28 -6.86 42.34 4.77
C TYR A 28 -7.09 42.79 6.22
N MET A 29 -6.26 43.72 6.73
CA MET A 29 -6.42 44.28 8.09
C MET A 29 -7.62 45.24 8.23
N ALA A 30 -8.08 45.84 7.14
CA ALA A 30 -9.27 46.70 7.10
C ALA A 30 -10.59 45.92 6.91
N SER A 31 -10.54 44.59 6.74
CA SER A 31 -11.73 43.75 6.56
C SER A 31 -12.46 43.53 7.90
N PRO A 32 -13.76 43.88 8.01
CA PRO A 32 -14.48 43.79 9.29
C PRO A 32 -14.71 42.34 9.73
N SER A 33 -14.61 42.11 11.04
CA SER A 33 -14.82 40.81 11.67
C SER A 33 -16.20 40.22 11.34
N GLN A 34 -16.24 38.97 10.89
CA GLN A 34 -17.49 38.22 10.81
C GLN A 34 -18.09 38.04 12.23
N PRO A 35 -19.41 38.19 12.40
CA PRO A 35 -20.06 38.04 13.71
C PRO A 35 -19.96 36.59 14.19
N GLN A 36 -19.66 36.41 15.48
CA GLN A 36 -19.64 35.09 16.12
C GLN A 36 -21.07 34.55 16.25
N PRO A 37 -21.31 33.23 16.06
CA PRO A 37 -22.58 32.63 16.42
C PRO A 37 -22.77 32.68 17.94
N VAL A 38 -23.93 33.20 18.38
CA VAL A 38 -24.28 33.33 19.80
C VAL A 38 -24.50 31.95 20.41
N SER A 39 -24.04 31.75 21.64
CA SER A 39 -24.33 30.54 22.41
C SER A 39 -25.66 30.68 23.15
N GLU A 40 -26.72 30.10 22.62
CA GLU A 40 -27.97 29.92 23.38
C GLU A 40 -27.79 28.81 24.42
N THR A 41 -28.34 29.03 25.62
CA THR A 41 -28.39 28.06 26.71
C THR A 41 -29.78 28.13 27.35
N GLU A 42 -30.23 26.97 27.86
CA GLU A 42 -31.41 26.72 28.70
C GLU A 42 -32.67 26.16 27.99
N ARG A 43 -33.42 25.36 28.77
CA ARG A 43 -34.81 24.85 28.59
C ARG A 43 -34.99 23.60 27.73
N THR A 44 -34.74 22.46 28.37
CA THR A 44 -35.43 21.20 28.13
C THR A 44 -36.95 21.32 28.32
N PRO A 45 -37.78 20.92 27.34
CA PRO A 45 -39.19 20.59 27.56
C PRO A 45 -39.35 19.08 27.77
N THR A 46 -40.01 18.68 28.86
CA THR A 46 -40.42 17.28 29.06
C THR A 46 -41.58 16.94 28.13
N VAL A 47 -41.42 15.94 27.25
CA VAL A 47 -42.49 15.42 26.40
C VAL A 47 -42.61 13.91 26.58
N THR A 48 -43.83 13.46 26.90
CA THR A 48 -44.20 12.06 27.12
C THR A 48 -44.01 11.21 25.85
N PRO A 49 -43.53 9.95 25.93
CA PRO A 49 -43.37 9.11 24.75
C PRO A 49 -44.70 8.72 24.12
N THR A 50 -44.98 9.23 22.92
CA THR A 50 -46.12 8.82 22.09
C THR A 50 -45.77 7.54 21.31
N VAL A 51 -46.71 6.59 21.30
CA VAL A 51 -46.57 5.29 20.59
C VAL A 51 -46.49 5.51 19.06
N PRO A 52 -45.57 4.85 18.33
CA PRO A 52 -45.49 4.97 16.88
C PRO A 52 -46.72 4.31 16.20
N PRO A 53 -47.22 4.87 15.07
CA PRO A 53 -48.40 4.35 14.40
C PRO A 53 -48.15 3.00 13.72
N THR A 54 -49.15 2.12 13.78
CA THR A 54 -49.13 0.80 13.15
C THR A 54 -49.14 0.92 11.61
N PHE A 55 -48.19 0.26 10.93
CA PHE A 55 -48.20 0.16 9.47
C PHE A 55 -49.32 -0.80 8.99
N PRO A 56 -49.95 -0.53 7.84
CA PRO A 56 -50.96 -1.43 7.26
C PRO A 56 -50.33 -2.74 6.78
N THR A 57 -51.12 -3.83 6.79
CA THR A 57 -50.71 -5.16 6.32
C THR A 57 -50.48 -5.19 4.82
N THR A 58 -49.22 -5.31 4.41
CA THR A 58 -48.85 -5.58 3.01
C THR A 58 -49.29 -6.99 2.62
N GLN A 59 -50.02 -7.12 1.51
CA GLN A 59 -50.58 -8.40 1.06
C GLN A 59 -49.49 -9.34 0.52
N THR A 60 -49.61 -10.63 0.82
CA THR A 60 -48.72 -11.67 0.28
C THR A 60 -49.03 -11.89 -1.21
N VAL A 61 -48.23 -11.29 -2.09
CA VAL A 61 -48.24 -11.61 -3.52
C VAL A 61 -47.07 -12.56 -3.83
N SER A 62 -47.39 -13.74 -4.37
CA SER A 62 -46.39 -14.77 -4.68
C SER A 62 -45.40 -14.29 -5.75
N PRO A 63 -44.09 -14.59 -5.63
CA PRO A 63 -43.12 -14.26 -6.67
C PRO A 63 -43.41 -15.07 -7.94
N THR A 64 -43.50 -14.38 -9.07
CA THR A 64 -43.59 -15.01 -10.40
C THR A 64 -42.29 -15.73 -10.72
N SER A 65 -42.39 -16.93 -11.30
CA SER A 65 -41.23 -17.75 -11.68
C SER A 65 -40.32 -17.02 -12.69
N PRO A 66 -38.99 -17.09 -12.54
CA PRO A 66 -38.07 -16.60 -13.57
C PRO A 66 -38.19 -17.48 -14.84
N PRO A 67 -37.99 -16.91 -16.04
CA PRO A 67 -38.05 -17.68 -17.29
C PRO A 67 -36.88 -18.65 -17.38
N ALA A 68 -37.17 -19.89 -17.83
CA ALA A 68 -36.15 -20.91 -18.05
C ALA A 68 -35.28 -20.57 -19.28
N ILE A 69 -33.99 -20.33 -19.07
CA ILE A 69 -33.01 -20.23 -20.16
C ILE A 69 -32.48 -21.63 -20.45
N VAL A 70 -32.76 -22.12 -21.67
CA VAL A 70 -32.34 -23.45 -22.13
C VAL A 70 -30.83 -23.46 -22.37
N THR A 71 -30.11 -24.32 -21.66
CA THR A 71 -28.67 -24.55 -21.89
C THR A 71 -28.48 -25.59 -23.01
N PRO A 72 -27.82 -25.27 -24.14
CA PRO A 72 -27.50 -26.27 -25.16
C PRO A 72 -26.40 -27.22 -24.65
N SER A 73 -26.64 -28.52 -24.79
CA SER A 73 -25.72 -29.57 -24.34
C SER A 73 -24.49 -29.68 -25.24
N LEU A 74 -23.29 -29.77 -24.65
CA LEU A 74 -22.06 -30.15 -25.35
C LEU A 74 -21.74 -31.64 -25.11
N PRO A 75 -21.12 -32.33 -26.09
CA PRO A 75 -20.85 -33.77 -26.01
C PRO A 75 -19.70 -34.12 -25.05
N PRO A 76 -19.67 -35.36 -24.51
CA PRO A 76 -18.66 -35.78 -23.55
C PRO A 76 -17.27 -36.02 -24.20
N PRO A 77 -16.16 -35.75 -23.49
CA PRO A 77 -14.81 -36.03 -23.96
C PRO A 77 -14.45 -37.52 -23.88
N THR A 78 -13.67 -38.00 -24.84
CA THR A 78 -13.18 -39.39 -24.90
C THR A 78 -11.87 -39.61 -24.12
N HIS A 79 -11.59 -40.88 -23.78
CA HIS A 79 -10.52 -41.26 -22.87
C HIS A 79 -9.11 -41.28 -23.47
N ALA A 80 -8.13 -40.76 -22.71
CA ALA A 80 -6.82 -41.39 -22.44
C ALA A 80 -6.10 -40.63 -21.30
N ALA A 81 -5.28 -41.22 -20.42
CA ALA A 81 -5.20 -42.58 -19.89
C ALA A 81 -4.28 -42.52 -18.65
N THR A 82 -4.74 -42.93 -17.47
CA THR A 82 -3.94 -42.86 -16.23
C THR A 82 -3.88 -44.24 -15.57
N PRO A 83 -2.69 -44.81 -15.28
CA PRO A 83 -2.60 -46.11 -14.62
C PRO A 83 -2.87 -45.99 -13.11
N THR A 84 -3.69 -46.88 -12.59
CA THR A 84 -4.07 -46.96 -11.17
C THR A 84 -3.53 -48.25 -10.55
N VAL A 85 -3.02 -48.18 -9.32
CA VAL A 85 -2.84 -49.37 -8.46
C VAL A 85 -3.45 -49.06 -7.09
N ALA A 86 -4.26 -50.00 -6.59
CA ALA A 86 -5.03 -49.90 -5.36
C ALA A 86 -4.36 -50.71 -4.22
N PRO A 87 -4.72 -50.48 -2.93
CA PRO A 87 -4.02 -51.10 -1.81
C PRO A 87 -4.49 -52.53 -1.52
N ALA A 88 -3.65 -53.30 -0.82
CA ALA A 88 -3.99 -54.60 -0.26
C ALA A 88 -3.67 -54.64 1.24
N SER A 89 -4.50 -55.33 2.03
CA SER A 89 -4.29 -55.61 3.45
C SER A 89 -4.81 -57.01 3.75
N GLY A 90 -3.99 -57.83 4.40
CA GLY A 90 -4.30 -59.21 4.76
C GLY A 90 -3.26 -59.73 5.76
N LYS A 91 -3.72 -60.49 6.77
CA LYS A 91 -2.85 -61.16 7.76
C LYS A 91 -2.71 -62.62 7.38
N GLU A 92 -1.56 -63.22 7.66
CA GLU A 92 -1.49 -64.59 8.24
C GLU A 92 -0.09 -64.86 8.88
N THR A 93 0.18 -66.10 9.29
CA THR A 93 0.96 -66.41 10.51
C THR A 93 2.42 -66.93 10.34
N PHE A 94 3.13 -66.96 11.48
CA PHE A 94 4.37 -67.70 11.82
C PHE A 94 4.42 -69.13 11.23
N THR A 95 5.54 -69.85 10.99
CA THR A 95 6.96 -69.83 11.48
C THR A 95 7.85 -70.66 10.48
N SER A 96 9.17 -70.97 10.56
CA SER A 96 10.32 -70.78 11.50
C SER A 96 11.68 -71.12 10.81
N LEU A 97 12.82 -70.91 11.53
CA LEU A 97 14.15 -71.57 11.39
C LEU A 97 15.04 -71.28 10.15
N PRO A 98 16.39 -71.35 10.29
CA PRO A 98 17.23 -70.57 11.21
C PRO A 98 18.34 -69.78 10.46
N ALA A 99 19.05 -68.87 11.13
CA ALA A 99 19.98 -67.92 10.50
C ALA A 99 21.44 -68.43 10.38
N PRO A 100 22.17 -68.10 9.29
CA PRO A 100 23.64 -68.13 9.23
C PRO A 100 24.26 -66.87 9.89
N LEU A 101 25.52 -66.99 10.34
CA LEU A 101 26.26 -65.91 10.99
C LEU A 101 26.78 -64.83 10.00
N PRO A 102 26.83 -63.55 10.39
CA PRO A 102 27.45 -62.50 9.59
C PRO A 102 28.99 -62.54 9.64
N PRO A 103 29.70 -62.21 8.55
CA PRO A 103 31.16 -62.12 8.53
C PRO A 103 31.68 -60.89 9.30
N MET A 104 32.94 -60.98 9.78
CA MET A 104 33.59 -59.92 10.57
C MET A 104 33.79 -58.61 9.79
N PRO A 105 33.61 -57.44 10.43
CA PRO A 105 34.04 -56.16 9.88
C PRO A 105 35.56 -55.99 9.96
N LEU A 106 36.15 -55.39 8.92
CA LEU A 106 37.55 -54.93 8.93
C LEU A 106 37.70 -53.68 9.84
N PRO A 107 38.89 -53.46 10.44
CA PRO A 107 39.09 -52.38 11.41
C PRO A 107 38.97 -51.00 10.77
N GLN A 108 38.19 -50.12 11.40
CA GLN A 108 38.09 -48.71 11.01
C GLN A 108 39.34 -47.93 11.42
N LEU A 109 39.86 -47.11 10.50
CA LEU A 109 40.87 -46.09 10.83
C LEU A 109 40.24 -45.02 11.74
N PRO A 110 40.98 -44.47 12.73
CA PRO A 110 40.44 -43.52 13.69
C PRO A 110 40.14 -42.16 13.05
N SER A 111 38.86 -41.77 13.02
CA SER A 111 38.37 -40.49 12.49
C SER A 111 38.87 -39.29 13.30
N SER A 112 39.97 -38.68 12.87
CA SER A 112 40.57 -37.48 13.49
C SER A 112 39.74 -36.21 13.24
N SER A 113 38.69 -35.97 14.04
CA SER A 113 37.98 -34.67 14.09
C SER A 113 37.26 -34.42 15.43
N HIS A 114 37.93 -34.70 16.55
CA HIS A 114 37.51 -34.18 17.86
C HIS A 114 37.88 -32.68 17.99
N LEU A 115 37.09 -31.82 17.36
CA LEU A 115 36.93 -30.43 17.81
C LEU A 115 35.59 -30.35 18.57
N PRO A 116 35.58 -29.96 19.86
CA PRO A 116 34.33 -29.79 20.58
C PRO A 116 33.55 -28.65 19.94
N GLN A 117 32.30 -28.90 19.51
CA GLN A 117 31.37 -27.82 19.24
C GLN A 117 31.20 -27.01 20.52
N ALA A 118 31.69 -25.77 20.51
CA ALA A 118 31.62 -24.88 21.66
C ALA A 118 30.14 -24.67 22.02
N LYS A 119 29.74 -25.19 23.19
CA LYS A 119 28.38 -25.04 23.72
C LYS A 119 28.08 -23.53 23.77
N PRO A 120 27.09 -23.02 23.02
CA PRO A 120 26.91 -21.57 22.84
C PRO A 120 26.69 -20.93 24.22
N ALA A 121 27.60 -20.03 24.58
CA ALA A 121 27.58 -19.43 25.91
C ALA A 121 26.29 -18.64 26.11
N SER A 122 25.57 -18.93 27.20
CA SER A 122 24.40 -18.18 27.64
C SER A 122 24.85 -16.84 28.21
N VAL A 123 25.25 -15.92 27.33
CA VAL A 123 25.60 -14.55 27.68
C VAL A 123 24.31 -13.81 28.02
N THR A 124 24.07 -13.53 29.30
CA THR A 124 22.97 -12.67 29.74
C THR A 124 23.14 -11.28 29.11
N PRO A 125 22.30 -10.87 28.13
CA PRO A 125 22.51 -9.62 27.42
C PRO A 125 21.95 -8.43 28.22
N PRO A 126 22.34 -7.19 27.90
CA PRO A 126 21.57 -6.03 28.31
C PRO A 126 20.18 -6.10 27.67
N GLU A 127 19.14 -6.37 28.47
CA GLU A 127 17.76 -6.52 28.02
C GLU A 127 17.11 -5.17 27.69
N THR A 128 17.19 -4.79 26.42
CA THR A 128 16.52 -3.60 25.87
C THR A 128 15.00 -3.65 26.11
N GLU A 129 14.34 -2.49 26.10
CA GLU A 129 12.87 -2.43 26.26
C GLU A 129 12.16 -3.21 25.13
N ALA A 130 12.70 -3.16 23.91
CA ALA A 130 12.18 -3.90 22.76
C ALA A 130 12.28 -5.44 22.95
N LEU A 131 13.38 -5.95 23.48
CA LEU A 131 13.54 -7.40 23.72
C LEU A 131 12.59 -7.91 24.79
N ARG A 132 12.44 -7.19 25.92
CA ARG A 132 11.50 -7.55 26.99
C ARG A 132 10.04 -7.51 26.52
N TRP A 133 9.68 -6.53 25.68
CA TRP A 133 8.38 -6.49 25.00
C TRP A 133 8.14 -7.72 24.11
N ALA A 134 9.11 -8.09 23.27
CA ALA A 134 8.98 -9.24 22.36
C ALA A 134 8.94 -10.60 23.10
N GLN A 135 9.74 -10.76 24.16
CA GLN A 135 9.61 -11.91 25.08
C GLN A 135 8.21 -11.97 25.71
N ALA A 136 7.68 -10.85 26.20
CA ALA A 136 6.35 -10.79 26.81
C ALA A 136 5.23 -11.18 25.82
N LEU A 137 5.34 -10.81 24.53
CA LEU A 137 4.42 -11.25 23.48
C LEU A 137 4.45 -12.78 23.30
N VAL A 138 5.62 -13.41 23.25
CA VAL A 138 5.72 -14.88 23.16
C VAL A 138 5.14 -15.53 24.42
N SER A 139 5.49 -15.02 25.62
CA SER A 139 4.95 -15.50 26.90
C SER A 139 3.44 -15.36 27.01
N THR A 140 2.82 -14.37 26.36
CA THR A 140 1.35 -14.20 26.33
C THR A 140 0.67 -15.40 25.66
N TYR A 141 1.29 -16.01 24.65
CA TYR A 141 0.74 -17.19 23.96
C TYR A 141 1.30 -18.52 24.48
N ARG A 142 2.49 -18.52 25.09
CA ARG A 142 3.21 -19.71 25.57
C ARG A 142 3.97 -19.42 26.89
N PRO A 143 3.27 -19.24 28.03
CA PRO A 143 3.90 -18.84 29.30
C PRO A 143 4.79 -19.92 29.94
N ARG A 144 4.81 -21.15 29.39
CA ARG A 144 5.70 -22.24 29.82
C ARG A 144 7.00 -22.34 28.99
N TRP A 145 7.18 -21.50 27.97
CA TRP A 145 8.35 -21.55 27.10
C TRP A 145 9.54 -20.82 27.71
N ARG A 146 10.71 -21.48 27.70
CA ARG A 146 11.98 -20.94 28.20
C ARG A 146 12.77 -20.38 27.02
N ILE A 147 12.77 -19.05 26.89
CA ILE A 147 13.48 -18.35 25.82
C ILE A 147 14.97 -18.25 26.17
N ASN A 148 15.82 -18.73 25.28
CA ASN A 148 17.28 -18.62 25.35
C ASN A 148 17.78 -17.77 24.17
N LEU A 149 18.54 -16.71 24.44
CA LEU A 149 19.09 -15.82 23.41
C LEU A 149 20.59 -16.06 23.27
N THR A 150 21.02 -16.56 22.10
CA THR A 150 22.42 -16.94 21.85
C THR A 150 23.05 -16.08 20.77
N ARG A 151 24.33 -15.72 20.95
CA ARG A 151 25.11 -15.01 19.92
C ARG A 151 25.58 -16.00 18.86
N GLY A 152 25.15 -15.77 17.63
CA GLY A 152 25.41 -16.66 16.51
C GLY A 152 26.72 -16.36 15.79
N VAL A 153 27.38 -17.43 15.33
CA VAL A 153 28.56 -17.38 14.45
C VAL A 153 28.28 -17.91 13.04
N ASP A 154 27.07 -18.36 12.71
CA ASP A 154 26.73 -18.77 11.33
C ASP A 154 27.04 -17.61 10.35
N PRO A 155 27.99 -17.77 9.41
CA PRO A 155 28.32 -16.72 8.44
C PRO A 155 27.11 -16.31 7.59
N ARG A 156 26.11 -17.19 7.41
CA ARG A 156 24.94 -16.99 6.54
C ARG A 156 23.92 -16.00 7.10
N LEU A 157 23.88 -15.76 8.41
CA LEU A 157 22.97 -14.76 8.99
C LEU A 157 23.47 -13.35 8.69
N THR A 158 22.60 -12.45 8.21
CA THR A 158 22.94 -11.02 8.11
C THR A 158 22.86 -10.33 9.48
N ALA A 159 23.15 -9.03 9.56
CA ALA A 159 23.09 -8.28 10.83
C ALA A 159 21.71 -8.33 11.51
N GLU A 160 20.63 -8.34 10.72
CA GLU A 160 19.23 -8.43 11.19
C GLU A 160 18.68 -9.87 11.13
N GLY A 161 19.51 -10.83 10.71
CA GLY A 161 19.14 -12.24 10.56
C GLY A 161 19.10 -13.00 11.88
N TYR A 162 18.30 -14.07 11.90
CA TYR A 162 18.17 -14.97 13.04
C TYR A 162 17.91 -16.43 12.62
N ALA A 163 18.20 -17.35 13.53
CA ALA A 163 17.68 -18.72 13.51
C ALA A 163 16.91 -19.00 14.80
N VAL A 164 15.89 -19.86 14.74
CA VAL A 164 15.12 -20.32 15.90
C VAL A 164 15.11 -21.84 15.92
N THR A 165 15.38 -22.42 17.09
CA THR A 165 15.20 -23.85 17.39
C THR A 165 14.21 -23.98 18.54
N VAL A 166 13.19 -24.84 18.37
CA VAL A 166 12.18 -25.18 19.37
C VAL A 166 12.41 -26.62 19.80
N GLU A 167 12.75 -26.81 21.06
CA GLU A 167 13.07 -28.10 21.65
C GLU A 167 11.82 -28.74 22.33
N PRO A 168 11.71 -30.09 22.40
CA PRO A 168 10.54 -30.76 22.98
C PRO A 168 10.27 -30.46 24.46
N ASN A 169 11.28 -29.96 25.18
CA ASN A 169 11.29 -29.61 26.60
C ASN A 169 10.66 -28.22 26.90
N ASN A 170 10.02 -27.56 25.91
CA ASN A 170 9.57 -26.16 25.95
C ASN A 170 10.70 -25.10 25.98
N GLN A 171 11.94 -25.46 25.65
CA GLN A 171 13.02 -24.50 25.44
C GLN A 171 12.97 -23.98 23.99
N VAL A 172 13.19 -22.68 23.82
CA VAL A 172 13.29 -22.05 22.50
C VAL A 172 14.57 -21.24 22.45
N THR A 173 15.51 -21.65 21.60
CA THR A 173 16.77 -20.94 21.40
C THR A 173 16.67 -20.07 20.15
N VAL A 174 16.89 -18.76 20.31
CA VAL A 174 16.99 -17.79 19.21
C VAL A 174 18.45 -17.38 19.05
N GLU A 175 19.05 -17.76 17.93
CA GLU A 175 20.42 -17.41 17.56
C GLU A 175 20.43 -16.17 16.65
N ALA A 176 21.24 -15.15 16.96
CA ALA A 176 21.42 -13.99 16.10
C ALA A 176 22.77 -13.29 16.31
N LYS A 177 23.19 -12.50 15.32
CA LYS A 177 24.41 -11.66 15.40
C LYS A 177 24.20 -10.37 16.21
N THR A 178 22.99 -9.82 16.21
CA THR A 178 22.66 -8.55 16.89
C THR A 178 21.41 -8.67 17.77
N ASN A 179 21.17 -7.66 18.61
CA ASN A 179 19.92 -7.55 19.38
C ASN A 179 18.69 -7.41 18.45
N VAL A 180 18.85 -6.80 17.27
CA VAL A 180 17.78 -6.65 16.28
C VAL A 180 17.39 -8.01 15.68
N GLY A 181 18.36 -8.89 15.42
CA GLY A 181 18.07 -10.26 14.99
C GLY A 181 17.30 -11.05 16.06
N TRP A 182 17.70 -10.98 17.34
CA TRP A 182 16.92 -11.59 18.43
C TRP A 182 15.49 -11.04 18.50
N LEU A 183 15.33 -9.71 18.44
CA LEU A 183 14.03 -9.04 18.40
C LEU A 183 13.18 -9.57 17.25
N TYR A 184 13.72 -9.63 16.04
CA TYR A 184 13.01 -10.09 14.85
C TYR A 184 12.65 -11.58 14.87
N GLY A 185 13.45 -12.41 15.54
CA GLY A 185 13.15 -13.82 15.79
C GLY A 185 12.02 -14.03 16.81
N LEU A 186 12.06 -13.30 17.93
CA LEU A 186 11.00 -13.32 18.95
C LEU A 186 9.68 -12.80 18.39
N LEU A 187 9.71 -11.75 17.58
CA LEU A 187 8.51 -11.20 16.95
C LEU A 187 7.95 -12.10 15.84
N ASP A 188 8.77 -12.91 15.15
CA ASP A 188 8.27 -13.91 14.18
C ASP A 188 7.59 -15.07 14.91
N LEU A 189 8.17 -15.49 16.04
CA LEU A 189 7.55 -16.49 16.91
C LEU A 189 6.22 -15.99 17.49
N ALA A 190 6.15 -14.74 17.95
CA ALA A 190 4.91 -14.13 18.42
C ALA A 190 3.86 -14.02 17.30
N GLU A 191 4.24 -13.63 16.09
CA GLU A 191 3.34 -13.57 14.93
C GLU A 191 2.78 -14.96 14.58
N ARG A 192 3.63 -15.99 14.49
CA ARG A 192 3.18 -17.37 14.22
C ARG A 192 2.20 -17.87 15.29
N LEU A 193 2.47 -17.58 16.56
CA LEU A 193 1.60 -17.95 17.68
C LEU A 193 0.26 -17.21 17.63
N GLN A 194 0.25 -15.91 17.32
CA GLN A 194 -0.97 -15.10 17.14
C GLN A 194 -1.86 -15.67 16.02
N TRP A 195 -1.28 -15.95 14.85
CA TRP A 195 -2.00 -16.47 13.67
C TRP A 195 -2.22 -17.99 13.69
N ARG A 196 -1.89 -18.65 14.81
CA ARG A 196 -1.99 -20.11 15.01
C ARG A 196 -1.36 -20.87 13.84
N GLU A 197 -0.20 -20.41 13.39
CA GLU A 197 0.59 -21.06 12.33
C GLU A 197 1.37 -22.26 12.91
N PRO A 198 1.65 -23.30 12.11
CA PRO A 198 2.54 -24.37 12.53
C PRO A 198 3.90 -23.80 12.95
N ILE A 199 4.41 -24.23 14.11
CA ILE A 199 5.74 -23.88 14.59
C ILE A 199 6.71 -24.99 14.13
N PRO A 200 7.67 -24.71 13.22
CA PRO A 200 8.69 -25.69 12.86
C PRO A 200 9.61 -25.98 14.04
N ALA A 201 10.21 -27.17 14.08
CA ALA A 201 11.26 -27.47 15.07
C ALA A 201 12.49 -26.57 14.89
N GLN A 202 12.82 -26.19 13.65
CA GLN A 202 13.87 -25.24 13.32
C GLN A 202 13.48 -24.39 12.11
N TRP A 203 13.81 -23.10 12.12
CA TRP A 203 13.77 -22.23 10.94
C TRP A 203 14.79 -21.09 11.06
N ARG A 204 15.02 -20.39 9.96
CA ARG A 204 15.89 -19.22 9.88
C ARG A 204 15.30 -18.15 8.98
N TRP A 205 15.72 -16.92 9.19
CA TRP A 205 15.35 -15.78 8.35
C TRP A 205 16.51 -14.78 8.25
N SER A 206 16.55 -14.07 7.14
CA SER A 206 17.31 -12.83 6.97
C SER A 206 16.51 -11.96 6.00
N PRO A 207 16.53 -10.64 6.16
CA PRO A 207 15.74 -9.76 5.32
C PRO A 207 16.15 -9.86 3.84
N PRO A 208 15.19 -9.86 2.90
CA PRO A 208 15.47 -9.91 1.47
C PRO A 208 15.98 -8.57 0.92
N LEU A 209 15.69 -7.45 1.62
CA LEU A 209 16.11 -6.10 1.29
C LEU A 209 16.80 -5.46 2.50
N ALA A 210 17.93 -4.79 2.28
CA ALA A 210 18.65 -4.10 3.34
C ALA A 210 17.84 -2.91 3.87
N GLU A 211 17.32 -2.05 2.99
CA GLU A 211 16.42 -0.96 3.36
C GLU A 211 14.94 -1.35 3.26
N ARG A 212 14.23 -1.18 4.36
CA ARG A 212 12.79 -1.46 4.49
C ARG A 212 12.15 -0.27 5.20
N GLY A 213 11.88 0.77 4.41
CA GLY A 213 11.45 2.07 4.90
C GLY A 213 9.93 2.27 4.89
N LEU A 214 9.40 2.94 5.91
CA LEU A 214 8.03 3.45 5.93
C LEU A 214 8.06 4.98 6.02
N VAL A 215 7.48 5.64 5.02
CA VAL A 215 7.37 7.10 4.93
C VAL A 215 6.07 7.55 5.59
N VAL A 216 6.18 8.44 6.57
CA VAL A 216 5.06 9.04 7.30
C VAL A 216 5.03 10.53 7.00
N GLU A 217 4.01 10.99 6.31
CA GLU A 217 3.82 12.39 5.93
C GLU A 217 3.11 13.19 7.03
N ASN A 218 3.68 14.35 7.39
CA ASN A 218 3.18 15.33 8.35
C ASN A 218 2.52 14.69 9.61
N PRO A 219 3.22 13.78 10.32
CA PRO A 219 2.62 12.99 11.38
C PRO A 219 1.96 13.83 12.46
N GLU A 220 0.79 13.39 12.95
CA GLU A 220 0.04 14.13 13.97
C GLU A 220 0.85 14.38 15.25
N TRP A 221 1.75 13.47 15.63
CA TRP A 221 2.63 13.66 16.78
C TRP A 221 3.72 14.72 16.58
N LEU A 222 3.95 15.20 15.35
CA LEU A 222 4.82 16.35 15.07
C LEU A 222 4.03 17.67 15.06
N VAL A 223 2.83 17.64 14.45
CA VAL A 223 1.97 18.82 14.24
C VAL A 223 1.11 19.15 15.46
N ARG A 224 0.52 18.14 16.10
CA ARG A 224 -0.34 18.18 17.29
C ARG A 224 0.29 17.41 18.45
N ALA A 225 1.59 17.62 18.63
CA ALA A 225 2.43 16.94 19.61
C ALA A 225 1.88 16.98 21.05
N PRO A 226 1.91 15.86 21.80
CA PRO A 226 1.60 15.85 23.22
C PRO A 226 2.43 16.85 24.03
N ARG A 227 1.82 17.51 25.02
CA ARG A 227 2.50 18.52 25.85
C ARG A 227 3.62 17.91 26.70
N SER A 228 3.35 16.82 27.42
CA SER A 228 4.38 16.16 28.24
C SER A 228 5.36 15.33 27.41
N GLN A 229 6.62 15.29 27.86
CA GLN A 229 7.68 14.50 27.22
C GLN A 229 7.40 13.00 27.28
N GLU A 230 6.83 12.48 28.37
CA GLU A 230 6.55 11.04 28.49
C GLU A 230 5.37 10.59 27.61
N ALA A 231 4.34 11.42 27.42
CA ALA A 231 3.28 11.10 26.46
C ALA A 231 3.81 11.06 25.01
N MET A 232 4.73 11.97 24.66
CA MET A 232 5.46 11.91 23.39
C MET A 232 6.31 10.63 23.29
N ARG A 233 7.07 10.30 24.34
CA ARG A 233 7.92 9.11 24.39
C ARG A 233 7.10 7.82 24.19
N ASN A 234 5.97 7.70 24.89
CA ASN A 234 5.05 6.58 24.78
C ASN A 234 4.51 6.43 23.35
N LEU A 235 4.05 7.53 22.75
CA LEU A 235 3.53 7.53 21.38
C LEU A 235 4.60 7.09 20.36
N LEU A 236 5.81 7.66 20.45
CA LEU A 236 6.94 7.28 19.58
C LEU A 236 7.37 5.82 19.82
N ARG A 237 7.31 5.31 21.06
CA ARG A 237 7.60 3.90 21.38
C ARG A 237 6.60 2.96 20.73
N GLU A 238 5.30 3.23 20.78
CA GLU A 238 4.31 2.37 20.12
C GLU A 238 4.48 2.39 18.58
N ARG A 239 4.87 3.53 17.99
CA ARG A 239 5.21 3.57 16.56
C ARG A 239 6.48 2.79 16.22
N LEU A 240 7.49 2.77 17.09
CA LEU A 240 8.70 1.94 16.94
C LEU A 240 8.40 0.44 17.08
N LYS A 241 7.51 0.05 18.00
CA LYS A 241 6.98 -1.32 18.10
C LYS A 241 6.26 -1.75 16.83
N GLU A 242 5.40 -0.90 16.27
CA GLU A 242 4.67 -1.17 15.02
C GLU A 242 5.63 -1.40 13.84
N LEU A 243 6.66 -0.56 13.70
CA LEU A 243 7.70 -0.72 12.67
C LEU A 243 8.47 -2.03 12.83
N ALA A 244 8.93 -2.35 14.06
CA ALA A 244 9.65 -3.58 14.35
C ALA A 244 8.77 -4.83 14.14
N TRP A 245 7.49 -4.78 14.53
CA TRP A 245 6.50 -5.82 14.30
C TRP A 245 6.34 -6.15 12.81
N TRP A 246 6.32 -5.12 11.96
CA TRP A 246 6.25 -5.25 10.50
C TRP A 246 7.62 -5.34 9.79
N ARG A 247 8.74 -5.41 10.55
CA ARG A 247 10.13 -5.46 10.06
C ARG A 247 10.59 -4.27 9.20
N PHE A 248 9.92 -3.12 9.28
CA PHE A 248 10.46 -1.87 8.75
C PHE A 248 11.62 -1.41 9.62
N ASN A 249 12.81 -1.23 9.03
CA ASN A 249 14.03 -0.80 9.72
C ASN A 249 14.42 0.66 9.43
N THR A 250 13.65 1.37 8.59
CA THR A 250 13.81 2.82 8.39
C THR A 250 12.49 3.54 8.58
N LEU A 251 12.46 4.53 9.48
CA LEU A 251 11.36 5.50 9.60
C LEU A 251 11.74 6.77 8.85
N VAL A 252 10.99 7.10 7.79
CA VAL A 252 11.16 8.36 7.05
C VAL A 252 10.08 9.34 7.48
N ILE A 253 10.48 10.40 8.17
CA ILE A 253 9.58 11.47 8.63
C ILE A 253 9.53 12.52 7.54
N LYS A 254 8.44 12.59 6.75
CA LYS A 254 8.28 13.58 5.68
C LYS A 254 7.55 14.81 6.21
N CYS A 255 8.23 15.94 6.30
CA CYS A 255 7.71 17.20 6.86
C CYS A 255 8.33 18.43 6.17
N ASN A 256 8.03 19.66 6.64
CA ASN A 256 8.68 20.86 6.13
C ASN A 256 10.11 20.99 6.64
N GLY A 257 10.39 20.54 7.88
CA GLY A 257 11.73 20.51 8.47
C GLY A 257 12.01 21.63 9.49
N ASN A 258 11.01 22.48 9.76
CA ASN A 258 11.07 23.61 10.69
C ASN A 258 10.00 23.53 11.81
N GLU A 259 9.35 22.38 11.99
CA GLU A 259 8.30 22.19 12.99
C GLU A 259 8.84 22.36 14.42
N ALA A 260 8.12 23.11 15.27
CA ALA A 260 8.54 23.42 16.64
C ALA A 260 8.84 22.19 17.52
N ASN A 261 8.22 21.04 17.23
CA ASN A 261 8.43 19.79 17.95
C ASN A 261 9.58 18.93 17.41
N LEU A 262 10.16 19.26 16.26
CA LEU A 262 11.09 18.38 15.52
C LEU A 262 12.33 18.03 16.36
N SER A 263 12.93 19.00 17.04
CA SER A 263 14.08 18.77 17.93
C SER A 263 13.73 17.80 19.07
N ARG A 264 12.57 17.99 19.72
CA ARG A 264 12.09 17.11 20.80
C ARG A 264 11.83 15.69 20.32
N VAL A 265 11.25 15.52 19.13
CA VAL A 265 11.05 14.20 18.50
C VAL A 265 12.39 13.53 18.19
N LEU A 266 13.31 14.22 17.50
CA LEU A 266 14.57 13.63 17.08
C LEU A 266 15.44 13.22 18.27
N ASN A 267 15.45 14.00 19.35
CA ASN A 267 16.15 13.64 20.59
C ASN A 267 15.60 12.37 21.24
N LEU A 268 14.27 12.20 21.30
CA LEU A 268 13.63 10.98 21.82
C LEU A 268 13.85 9.77 20.90
N LEU A 269 13.74 9.95 19.59
CA LEU A 269 13.98 8.88 18.62
C LEU A 269 15.45 8.44 18.61
N LYS A 270 16.42 9.36 18.74
CA LYS A 270 17.85 9.02 18.86
C LYS A 270 18.13 8.10 20.04
N GLN A 271 17.42 8.28 21.15
CA GLN A 271 17.56 7.46 22.35
C GLN A 271 16.97 6.05 22.17
N MET A 272 15.86 5.89 21.45
CA MET A 272 15.06 4.66 21.47
C MET A 272 15.05 3.85 20.17
N ALA A 273 15.17 4.48 19.00
CA ALA A 273 14.85 3.81 17.72
C ALA A 273 15.79 2.62 17.42
N HIS A 274 17.05 2.70 17.85
CA HIS A 274 18.05 1.65 17.66
C HIS A 274 17.70 0.33 18.39
N ASP A 275 17.05 0.37 19.55
CA ASP A 275 16.59 -0.83 20.29
C ASP A 275 15.58 -1.65 19.48
N TYR A 276 14.79 -0.97 18.64
CA TYR A 276 13.77 -1.55 17.76
C TYR A 276 14.30 -1.92 16.37
N GLY A 277 15.60 -1.69 16.11
CA GLY A 277 16.21 -1.87 14.79
C GLY A 277 15.79 -0.81 13.77
N VAL A 278 15.40 0.39 14.20
CA VAL A 278 14.90 1.45 13.32
C VAL A 278 15.92 2.59 13.19
N ARG A 279 16.42 2.85 11.97
CA ARG A 279 17.08 4.11 11.60
C ARG A 279 16.02 5.19 11.33
N VAL A 280 16.34 6.44 11.63
CA VAL A 280 15.46 7.58 11.35
C VAL A 280 16.07 8.47 10.28
N VAL A 281 15.25 8.83 9.30
CA VAL A 281 15.57 9.79 8.23
C VAL A 281 14.50 10.88 8.25
N VAL A 282 14.90 12.14 8.13
CA VAL A 282 13.93 13.24 7.96
C VAL A 282 13.91 13.65 6.49
N TRP A 283 12.78 13.47 5.80
CA TRP A 283 12.56 14.03 4.47
C TRP A 283 11.99 15.44 4.63
N ALA A 284 12.83 16.45 4.39
CA ALA A 284 12.51 17.85 4.68
C ALA A 284 12.51 18.71 3.43
N LYS A 285 11.65 19.75 3.41
CA LYS A 285 11.68 20.81 2.39
C LYS A 285 12.68 21.93 2.71
N VAL A 286 12.93 22.18 3.99
CA VAL A 286 13.76 23.29 4.48
C VAL A 286 14.77 22.78 5.49
N LEU A 287 16.06 23.06 5.25
CA LEU A 287 17.16 22.64 6.12
C LEU A 287 17.33 23.59 7.32
N SER A 288 16.50 23.41 8.35
CA SER A 288 16.58 24.20 9.60
C SER A 288 17.84 23.93 10.43
N PRO A 289 18.20 24.79 11.40
CA PRO A 289 19.31 24.55 12.34
C PRO A 289 19.14 23.25 13.15
N THR A 290 17.90 22.81 13.41
CA THR A 290 17.60 21.50 14.00
C THR A 290 18.10 20.35 13.12
N LEU A 291 17.93 20.46 11.80
CA LEU A 291 18.37 19.44 10.85
C LEU A 291 19.87 19.50 10.56
N GLN A 292 20.48 20.68 10.61
CA GLN A 292 21.94 20.83 10.59
C GLN A 292 22.57 20.16 11.82
N THR A 293 22.01 20.40 13.02
CA THR A 293 22.40 19.71 14.26
C THR A 293 22.20 18.19 14.17
N TRP A 294 21.10 17.73 13.57
CA TRP A 294 20.84 16.30 13.34
C TRP A 294 21.90 15.65 12.44
N LEU A 295 22.24 16.28 11.32
CA LEU A 295 23.29 15.82 10.39
C LEU A 295 24.68 15.78 11.05
N GLN A 296 25.05 16.83 11.81
CA GLN A 296 26.31 16.87 12.58
C GLN A 296 26.41 15.74 13.61
N GLN A 297 25.28 15.27 14.12
CA GLN A 297 25.19 14.14 15.06
C GLN A 297 25.14 12.76 14.38
N GLY A 298 25.43 12.66 13.07
CA GLY A 298 25.38 11.42 12.29
C GLY A 298 23.98 11.05 11.78
N GLY A 299 22.97 11.90 12.03
CA GLY A 299 21.63 11.76 11.48
C GLY A 299 21.61 11.89 9.95
N GLN A 300 20.52 11.44 9.34
CA GLN A 300 20.33 11.41 7.88
C GLN A 300 19.12 12.24 7.47
N VAL A 301 19.21 12.95 6.35
CA VAL A 301 18.15 13.79 5.77
C VAL A 301 17.89 13.37 4.33
N ALA A 302 16.62 13.33 3.93
CA ALA A 302 16.19 13.16 2.55
C ALA A 302 15.67 14.49 1.98
N THR A 303 15.94 14.73 0.69
CA THR A 303 15.69 16.01 0.01
C THR A 303 15.46 15.78 -1.48
N GLU A 304 14.63 16.61 -2.11
CA GLU A 304 14.41 16.57 -3.56
C GLU A 304 15.53 17.29 -4.34
N VAL A 305 16.27 18.18 -3.67
CA VAL A 305 17.44 18.90 -4.22
C VAL A 305 18.75 18.21 -3.78
N PRO A 306 19.70 17.93 -4.70
CA PRO A 306 21.00 17.34 -4.35
C PRO A 306 21.81 18.17 -3.34
N ALA A 307 22.41 17.48 -2.37
CA ALA A 307 23.21 18.09 -1.30
C ALA A 307 24.53 17.32 -1.03
N GLN A 308 25.39 17.92 -0.20
CA GLN A 308 26.63 17.31 0.30
C GLN A 308 26.50 16.95 1.78
N GLY A 309 27.14 15.86 2.22
CA GLY A 309 27.00 15.28 3.56
C GLY A 309 26.08 14.05 3.59
N ASN A 310 25.52 13.71 4.75
CA ASN A 310 24.65 12.53 4.93
C ASN A 310 23.21 12.76 4.42
N PHE A 311 23.10 13.01 3.12
CA PHE A 311 21.84 13.25 2.42
C PHE A 311 21.50 12.11 1.46
N ILE A 312 20.21 11.78 1.38
CA ILE A 312 19.62 10.97 0.32
C ILE A 312 18.86 11.91 -0.62
N THR A 313 19.23 11.96 -1.89
CA THR A 313 18.43 12.66 -2.90
C THR A 313 17.24 11.77 -3.26
N VAL A 314 16.02 12.29 -3.20
CA VAL A 314 14.79 11.59 -3.61
C VAL A 314 14.19 12.31 -4.81
N THR A 315 14.15 11.66 -5.97
CA THR A 315 13.80 12.31 -7.25
C THR A 315 12.91 11.42 -8.11
N THR A 316 12.23 12.00 -9.10
CA THR A 316 11.59 11.26 -10.21
C THR A 316 12.45 11.25 -11.48
N ASP A 317 13.54 12.04 -11.51
CA ASP A 317 14.50 12.17 -12.60
C ASP A 317 15.54 11.04 -12.53
N ILE A 318 15.58 10.20 -13.57
CA ILE A 318 16.47 9.05 -13.67
C ILE A 318 17.92 9.44 -13.99
N ASP A 319 18.14 10.51 -14.75
CA ASP A 319 19.48 10.98 -15.10
C ASP A 319 20.11 11.67 -13.89
N LEU A 320 19.34 12.43 -13.11
CA LEU A 320 19.78 12.93 -11.81
C LEU A 320 20.15 11.78 -10.86
N ALA A 321 19.34 10.72 -10.83
CA ALA A 321 19.64 9.55 -10.01
C ALA A 321 20.92 8.83 -10.46
N ALA A 322 21.15 8.66 -11.77
CA ALA A 322 22.37 8.09 -12.33
C ALA A 322 23.60 8.94 -11.97
N ASN A 323 23.49 10.27 -12.05
CA ASN A 323 24.56 11.20 -11.67
C ASN A 323 24.88 11.16 -10.16
N GLN A 324 23.89 10.97 -9.28
CA GLN A 324 24.15 10.84 -7.84
C GLN A 324 24.69 9.44 -7.46
N ILE A 325 24.28 8.37 -8.15
CA ILE A 325 24.82 7.00 -7.97
C ILE A 325 26.25 6.86 -8.51
N SER A 326 26.61 7.57 -9.59
CA SER A 326 27.99 7.60 -10.10
C SER A 326 28.95 8.33 -9.15
N GLN A 327 28.46 9.38 -8.47
CA GLN A 327 29.12 10.01 -7.31
C GLN A 327 29.15 9.12 -6.05
N GLY A 328 28.62 7.89 -6.13
CA GLY A 328 28.68 6.89 -5.07
C GLY A 328 27.69 7.09 -3.93
N LYS A 329 26.73 8.02 -4.03
CA LYS A 329 25.70 8.31 -3.02
C LYS A 329 24.53 7.33 -3.09
N VAL A 330 23.74 7.28 -2.02
CA VAL A 330 22.44 6.60 -1.97
C VAL A 330 21.33 7.54 -2.48
N VAL A 331 20.42 7.01 -3.30
CA VAL A 331 19.38 7.79 -3.99
C VAL A 331 18.04 7.07 -3.91
N GLY A 332 16.97 7.81 -3.62
CA GLY A 332 15.60 7.35 -3.80
C GLY A 332 15.06 7.73 -5.17
N LEU A 333 14.67 6.76 -6.00
CA LEU A 333 13.92 7.03 -7.24
C LEU A 333 12.44 6.77 -6.99
N LYS A 334 11.63 7.83 -7.12
CA LYS A 334 10.23 7.88 -6.71
C LYS A 334 9.31 7.50 -7.87
N PHE A 335 8.37 6.60 -7.60
CA PHE A 335 7.31 6.21 -8.51
C PHE A 335 5.95 6.16 -7.80
N GLN A 336 4.88 6.49 -8.53
CA GLN A 336 3.52 6.09 -8.11
C GLN A 336 3.40 4.57 -8.27
N LEU A 337 2.69 3.89 -7.36
CA LEU A 337 2.28 2.52 -7.63
C LEU A 337 1.28 2.52 -8.80
N VAL A 338 1.66 1.92 -9.92
CA VAL A 338 0.79 1.75 -11.11
C VAL A 338 0.81 0.34 -11.66
N ALA A 339 1.93 -0.38 -11.54
CA ALA A 339 2.08 -1.78 -11.97
C ALA A 339 2.72 -2.64 -10.85
N PRO A 340 2.66 -3.98 -10.94
CA PRO A 340 3.27 -4.87 -9.94
C PRO A 340 4.77 -5.13 -10.16
N ASN A 341 5.33 -4.65 -11.27
CA ASN A 341 6.75 -4.70 -11.56
C ASN A 341 7.38 -3.32 -11.31
N ILE A 342 8.69 -3.28 -11.10
CA ILE A 342 9.46 -2.03 -11.27
C ILE A 342 9.55 -1.69 -12.76
N PRO A 343 9.55 -0.41 -13.17
CA PRO A 343 9.69 -0.07 -14.58
C PRO A 343 11.11 -0.40 -15.07
N SER A 344 11.22 -0.87 -16.30
CA SER A 344 12.47 -1.34 -16.92
C SER A 344 13.55 -0.25 -17.05
N THR A 345 13.19 1.03 -16.93
CA THR A 345 14.11 2.15 -16.72
C THR A 345 14.98 1.94 -15.46
N VAL A 346 14.44 1.41 -14.37
CA VAL A 346 15.17 1.03 -13.15
C VAL A 346 16.19 -0.10 -13.40
N LEU A 347 16.00 -0.91 -14.44
CA LEU A 347 16.95 -1.97 -14.80
C LEU A 347 18.18 -1.43 -15.58
N GLN A 348 18.12 -0.19 -16.09
CA GLN A 348 19.22 0.42 -16.85
C GLN A 348 20.48 0.70 -16.00
N PHE A 349 20.33 0.85 -14.68
CA PHE A 349 21.44 1.01 -13.73
C PHE A 349 22.29 -0.27 -13.68
N ARG A 350 23.34 -0.39 -14.51
CA ARG A 350 24.17 -1.62 -14.62
C ARG A 350 25.21 -1.81 -13.50
N ARG A 351 25.44 -0.80 -12.66
CA ARG A 351 26.40 -0.81 -11.54
C ARG A 351 25.81 -0.05 -10.36
N ASN A 352 26.30 -0.32 -9.15
CA ASN A 352 25.93 0.36 -7.91
C ASN A 352 24.42 0.32 -7.57
N ARG A 353 23.70 -0.75 -7.97
CA ARG A 353 22.25 -0.88 -7.73
C ARG A 353 21.90 -0.94 -6.24
N GLU A 354 22.82 -1.41 -5.40
CA GLU A 354 22.71 -1.43 -3.95
C GLU A 354 22.58 -0.02 -3.33
N LYS A 355 22.84 1.03 -4.11
CA LYS A 355 22.67 2.44 -3.70
C LYS A 355 21.35 3.06 -4.17
N LEU A 356 20.60 2.35 -5.01
CA LEU A 356 19.28 2.77 -5.48
C LEU A 356 18.21 2.23 -4.54
N LEU A 357 17.43 3.12 -3.96
CA LEU A 357 16.23 2.82 -3.19
C LEU A 357 15.01 3.11 -4.07
N LEU A 358 14.06 2.19 -4.11
CA LEU A 358 12.77 2.46 -4.74
C LEU A 358 11.87 3.19 -3.73
N VAL A 359 11.32 4.35 -4.10
CA VAL A 359 10.37 5.09 -3.25
C VAL A 359 8.97 4.98 -3.86
N VAL A 360 8.15 4.07 -3.33
CA VAL A 360 6.85 3.72 -3.90
C VAL A 360 5.74 4.51 -3.22
N GLY A 361 4.98 5.25 -4.02
CA GLY A 361 3.80 5.99 -3.60
C GLY A 361 2.52 5.17 -3.70
N LEU A 362 1.96 4.80 -2.55
CA LEU A 362 0.52 4.85 -2.31
C LEU A 362 0.16 6.24 -1.74
N ASP A 363 0.65 7.31 -2.36
CA ASP A 363 0.55 8.69 -1.89
C ASP A 363 -0.63 9.46 -2.52
N GLU A 364 -0.41 10.50 -3.32
CA GLU A 364 -1.45 11.50 -3.61
C GLU A 364 -2.66 10.92 -4.37
N ALA A 365 -2.43 10.05 -5.35
CA ALA A 365 -3.49 9.34 -6.06
C ALA A 365 -4.27 8.31 -5.21
N TYR A 366 -3.69 7.92 -4.07
CA TYR A 366 -4.26 6.96 -3.13
C TYR A 366 -4.78 7.61 -1.84
N ARG A 367 -4.64 8.92 -1.69
CA ARG A 367 -5.14 9.68 -0.55
C ARG A 367 -6.67 9.52 -0.46
N GLU A 368 -7.14 9.09 0.72
CA GLU A 368 -8.58 8.91 1.03
C GLU A 368 -9.30 7.81 0.19
N ILE A 369 -8.58 6.80 -0.31
CA ILE A 369 -9.16 5.58 -0.90
C ILE A 369 -8.56 4.30 -0.28
N PHE A 370 -9.17 3.14 -0.52
CA PHE A 370 -8.68 1.86 -0.01
C PHE A 370 -7.64 1.21 -0.93
N TRP A 371 -6.63 0.56 -0.32
CA TRP A 371 -5.72 -0.34 -1.02
C TRP A 371 -5.27 -1.51 -0.13
N PHE A 372 -5.42 -2.72 -0.66
CA PHE A 372 -4.93 -3.99 -0.14
C PHE A 372 -4.86 -5.01 -1.28
N ASP A 373 -3.68 -5.18 -1.88
CA ASP A 373 -3.40 -6.28 -2.80
C ASP A 373 -2.10 -7.01 -2.40
N PRO A 374 -2.21 -8.13 -1.68
CA PRO A 374 -1.05 -8.91 -1.25
C PRO A 374 -0.24 -9.51 -2.39
N ALA A 375 -0.86 -9.95 -3.48
CA ALA A 375 -0.14 -10.48 -4.65
C ALA A 375 0.73 -9.38 -5.28
N TRP A 376 0.15 -8.19 -5.45
CA TRP A 376 0.85 -7.00 -5.97
C TRP A 376 2.02 -6.61 -5.08
N ALA A 377 1.82 -6.57 -3.76
CA ALA A 377 2.89 -6.28 -2.80
C ALA A 377 4.05 -7.29 -2.91
N HIS A 378 3.75 -8.60 -3.00
CA HIS A 378 4.77 -9.64 -3.12
C HIS A 378 5.51 -9.55 -4.46
N GLN A 379 4.80 -9.35 -5.59
CA GLN A 379 5.43 -9.22 -6.91
C GLN A 379 6.34 -7.98 -7.00
N LEU A 380 5.95 -6.85 -6.39
CA LEU A 380 6.77 -5.64 -6.40
C LEU A 380 8.00 -5.77 -5.50
N VAL A 381 7.87 -6.30 -4.28
CA VAL A 381 9.03 -6.52 -3.39
C VAL A 381 9.98 -7.56 -4.00
N ARG A 382 9.45 -8.61 -4.65
CA ARG A 382 10.27 -9.59 -5.39
C ARG A 382 11.01 -8.91 -6.55
N SER A 383 10.34 -8.08 -7.33
CA SER A 383 10.97 -7.29 -8.42
C SER A 383 12.11 -6.39 -7.92
N VAL A 384 11.96 -5.78 -6.74
CA VAL A 384 13.02 -4.96 -6.09
C VAL A 384 14.21 -5.82 -5.65
N ALA A 385 13.94 -7.01 -5.09
CA ALA A 385 14.97 -7.94 -4.62
C ALA A 385 15.74 -8.59 -5.79
N ASP A 386 15.03 -9.11 -6.80
CA ASP A 386 15.60 -9.76 -7.99
C ASP A 386 16.42 -8.77 -8.84
N ALA A 387 16.05 -7.48 -8.82
CA ALA A 387 16.83 -6.42 -9.45
C ALA A 387 18.11 -6.06 -8.68
N GLY A 388 18.27 -6.48 -7.42
CA GLY A 388 19.44 -6.18 -6.58
C GLY A 388 19.50 -4.72 -6.10
N LEU A 389 18.35 -4.11 -5.82
CA LEU A 389 18.27 -2.74 -5.31
C LEU A 389 18.62 -2.67 -3.81
N GLY A 390 19.07 -1.49 -3.33
CA GLY A 390 19.37 -1.27 -1.91
C GLY A 390 18.16 -1.47 -0.99
N GLY A 391 16.95 -1.21 -1.50
CA GLY A 391 15.71 -1.60 -0.86
C GLY A 391 14.50 -0.76 -1.28
N LEU A 392 13.48 -0.76 -0.41
CA LEU A 392 12.17 -0.17 -0.67
C LEU A 392 11.77 0.79 0.45
N TRP A 393 11.33 2.00 0.09
CA TRP A 393 10.61 2.92 0.97
C TRP A 393 9.16 3.05 0.50
N LEU A 394 8.21 2.72 1.37
CA LEU A 394 6.77 2.78 1.09
C LEU A 394 6.16 4.06 1.66
N THR A 395 5.46 4.84 0.84
CA THR A 395 4.61 5.96 1.28
C THR A 395 3.15 5.54 1.26
N VAL A 396 2.41 5.74 2.35
CA VAL A 396 1.01 5.27 2.49
C VAL A 396 0.07 6.40 2.93
N ALA A 397 -0.77 6.86 2.00
CA ALA A 397 -1.91 7.75 2.23
C ALA A 397 -3.27 7.08 1.97
N SER A 398 -3.26 5.83 1.46
CA SER A 398 -4.45 4.97 1.41
C SER A 398 -5.00 4.69 2.81
N VAL A 399 -6.32 4.60 2.93
CA VAL A 399 -7.02 4.43 4.21
C VAL A 399 -7.85 3.13 4.27
N PRO A 400 -7.91 2.44 5.43
CA PRO A 400 -7.01 2.60 6.56
C PRO A 400 -5.58 2.15 6.19
N PRO A 401 -4.52 2.90 6.56
CA PRO A 401 -3.15 2.63 6.08
C PRO A 401 -2.59 1.30 6.58
N THR A 402 -3.15 0.75 7.67
CA THR A 402 -2.80 -0.55 8.26
C THR A 402 -2.90 -1.70 7.26
N TRP A 403 -3.86 -1.67 6.33
CA TRP A 403 -4.04 -2.72 5.32
C TRP A 403 -2.86 -2.74 4.33
N ALA A 404 -2.57 -1.61 3.69
CA ALA A 404 -1.43 -1.47 2.77
C ALA A 404 -0.10 -1.77 3.46
N ILE A 405 0.12 -1.26 4.67
CA ILE A 405 1.31 -1.55 5.49
C ILE A 405 1.45 -3.04 5.74
N ALA A 406 0.38 -3.74 6.13
CA ALA A 406 0.42 -5.18 6.41
C ALA A 406 0.67 -6.03 5.14
N ALA A 407 0.09 -5.66 3.99
CA ALA A 407 0.34 -6.34 2.72
C ALA A 407 1.82 -6.26 2.32
N PHE A 408 2.41 -5.06 2.38
CA PHE A 408 3.84 -4.87 2.11
C PHE A 408 4.75 -5.46 3.18
N ALA A 409 4.36 -5.49 4.45
CA ALA A 409 5.13 -6.11 5.53
C ALA A 409 5.29 -7.63 5.34
N GLN A 410 4.24 -8.33 4.90
CA GLN A 410 4.35 -9.76 4.56
C GLN A 410 5.23 -9.98 3.33
N ALA A 411 5.11 -9.14 2.31
CA ALA A 411 5.98 -9.18 1.13
C ALA A 411 7.47 -8.95 1.49
N LEU A 412 7.76 -7.99 2.38
CA LEU A 412 9.10 -7.71 2.91
C LEU A 412 9.63 -8.83 3.83
N LYS A 413 8.75 -9.67 4.38
CA LYS A 413 9.12 -10.86 5.16
C LYS A 413 9.45 -12.05 4.27
N ASN A 414 8.66 -12.33 3.23
CA ASN A 414 8.92 -13.41 2.28
C ASN A 414 8.41 -13.06 0.86
N PRO A 415 9.23 -12.44 -0.01
CA PRO A 415 8.81 -12.04 -1.35
C PRO A 415 8.43 -13.22 -2.25
N ASN A 416 8.94 -14.42 -1.93
CA ASN A 416 8.76 -15.64 -2.70
C ASN A 416 7.54 -16.47 -2.26
N ALA A 417 6.80 -16.03 -1.24
CA ALA A 417 5.52 -16.64 -0.89
C ALA A 417 4.42 -16.35 -1.92
N ASP A 418 3.39 -17.18 -1.91
CA ASP A 418 2.06 -16.78 -2.37
C ASP A 418 1.46 -15.83 -1.33
N GLY A 419 1.39 -14.55 -1.70
CA GLY A 419 0.85 -13.50 -0.85
C GLY A 419 -0.65 -13.62 -0.58
N GLU A 420 -1.44 -14.18 -1.51
CA GLU A 420 -2.87 -14.39 -1.30
C GLU A 420 -3.11 -15.56 -0.33
N ALA A 421 -2.42 -16.67 -0.52
CA ALA A 421 -2.54 -17.85 0.34
C ALA A 421 -2.22 -17.58 1.82
N ILE A 422 -1.28 -16.67 2.14
CA ILE A 422 -1.01 -16.25 3.52
C ILE A 422 -2.27 -15.66 4.17
N TRP A 423 -2.95 -14.73 3.50
CA TRP A 423 -4.12 -14.05 4.06
C TRP A 423 -5.36 -14.95 4.09
N ILE A 424 -5.56 -15.81 3.08
CA ILE A 424 -6.61 -16.84 3.11
C ILE A 424 -6.46 -17.72 4.36
N ASN A 425 -5.26 -18.28 4.59
CA ASN A 425 -4.98 -19.14 5.74
C ASN A 425 -5.11 -18.41 7.09
N ARG A 426 -4.85 -17.10 7.15
CA ARG A 426 -4.97 -16.29 8.37
C ARG A 426 -6.41 -15.94 8.72
N TRP A 427 -7.21 -15.54 7.73
CA TRP A 427 -8.60 -15.13 7.94
C TRP A 427 -9.59 -16.30 8.01
N ALA A 428 -9.31 -17.43 7.34
CA ALA A 428 -10.12 -18.65 7.46
C ALA A 428 -10.15 -19.16 8.93
N LYS A 429 -9.02 -19.08 9.64
CA LYS A 429 -8.93 -19.39 11.09
C LYS A 429 -9.70 -18.43 12.00
N GLN A 430 -10.18 -17.30 11.45
CA GLN A 430 -11.00 -16.30 12.13
C GLN A 430 -12.49 -16.41 11.74
N GLY A 431 -12.87 -17.42 10.94
CA GLY A 431 -14.26 -17.66 10.52
C GLY A 431 -14.76 -16.74 9.40
N HIS A 432 -13.85 -16.09 8.66
CA HIS A 432 -14.21 -15.22 7.54
C HIS A 432 -14.29 -16.01 6.22
N GLN A 433 -15.16 -15.57 5.29
CA GLN A 433 -15.14 -15.98 3.87
C GLN A 433 -13.90 -15.34 3.20
N ALA A 434 -12.72 -15.85 3.56
CA ALA A 434 -11.43 -15.22 3.36
C ALA A 434 -11.07 -15.05 1.88
N ASP A 435 -11.44 -16.04 1.07
CA ASP A 435 -11.41 -16.03 -0.39
C ASP A 435 -12.17 -14.83 -0.98
N LYS A 436 -13.45 -14.67 -0.61
CA LYS A 436 -14.30 -13.59 -1.14
C LYS A 436 -13.86 -12.22 -0.67
N TRP A 437 -13.44 -12.10 0.59
CA TRP A 437 -12.87 -10.85 1.13
C TRP A 437 -11.60 -10.44 0.39
N LEU A 438 -10.70 -11.40 0.14
CA LEU A 438 -9.45 -11.12 -0.53
C LEU A 438 -9.65 -10.72 -1.99
N VAL A 439 -10.52 -11.42 -2.72
CA VAL A 439 -10.88 -11.03 -4.10
C VAL A 439 -11.55 -9.65 -4.10
N LEU A 440 -12.52 -9.38 -3.22
CA LEU A 440 -13.18 -8.06 -3.12
C LEU A 440 -12.15 -6.94 -2.92
N PHE A 441 -11.23 -7.10 -1.96
CA PHE A 441 -10.21 -6.10 -1.68
C PHE A 441 -9.21 -5.95 -2.82
N ARG A 442 -8.81 -7.05 -3.47
CA ARG A 442 -7.91 -7.07 -4.62
C ARG A 442 -8.49 -6.35 -5.84
N GLU A 443 -9.74 -6.67 -6.21
CA GLU A 443 -10.41 -6.04 -7.35
C GLU A 443 -10.64 -4.54 -7.10
N ALA A 444 -11.05 -4.15 -5.89
CA ALA A 444 -11.17 -2.74 -5.50
C ALA A 444 -9.82 -1.99 -5.52
N SER A 445 -8.72 -2.67 -5.17
CA SER A 445 -7.37 -2.09 -5.15
C SER A 445 -6.76 -1.90 -6.55
N ARG A 446 -7.30 -2.60 -7.56
CA ARG A 446 -6.84 -2.54 -8.96
C ARG A 446 -7.47 -1.41 -9.77
N ILE A 447 -8.61 -0.87 -9.33
CA ILE A 447 -9.33 0.19 -10.05
C ILE A 447 -8.50 1.48 -10.21
N VAL A 448 -7.95 2.03 -9.13
CA VAL A 448 -7.23 3.32 -9.21
C VAL A 448 -5.89 3.27 -9.96
N PRO A 449 -5.03 2.24 -9.82
CA PRO A 449 -3.89 2.11 -10.71
C PRO A 449 -4.31 1.95 -12.19
N GLU A 450 -5.40 1.23 -12.51
CA GLU A 450 -5.90 1.15 -13.90
C GLU A 450 -6.44 2.49 -14.43
N ILE A 451 -6.96 3.37 -13.56
CA ILE A 451 -7.28 4.77 -13.93
C ILE A 451 -6.00 5.58 -14.16
N LEU A 452 -4.97 5.39 -13.33
CA LEU A 452 -3.67 6.08 -13.48
C LEU A 452 -2.95 5.71 -14.78
N TRP A 453 -3.19 4.52 -15.33
CA TRP A 453 -2.65 4.10 -16.63
C TRP A 453 -3.07 4.99 -17.80
N LEU A 454 -4.19 5.71 -17.66
CA LEU A 454 -4.70 6.61 -18.69
C LEU A 454 -4.01 7.98 -18.65
N GLY A 455 -3.29 8.32 -17.58
CA GLY A 455 -2.57 9.60 -17.44
C GLY A 455 -3.46 10.84 -17.28
N VAL A 456 -4.75 10.67 -16.98
CA VAL A 456 -5.76 11.76 -17.00
C VAL A 456 -5.72 12.71 -15.80
N SER A 457 -5.19 12.26 -14.65
CA SER A 457 -5.08 13.05 -13.41
C SER A 457 -4.10 12.42 -12.42
N HIS A 458 -3.37 13.25 -11.68
CA HIS A 458 -2.56 12.82 -10.52
C HIS A 458 -3.40 12.63 -9.23
N GLN A 459 -4.66 13.08 -9.23
CA GLN A 459 -5.65 12.86 -8.18
C GLN A 459 -6.90 12.18 -8.80
N PRO A 460 -6.79 10.95 -9.31
CA PRO A 460 -7.89 10.25 -9.97
C PRO A 460 -9.11 10.11 -9.07
N GLN A 461 -8.94 10.00 -7.76
CA GLN A 461 -10.04 9.86 -6.81
C GLN A 461 -10.99 11.07 -6.80
N TYR A 462 -10.54 12.28 -7.17
CA TYR A 462 -11.39 13.49 -7.26
C TYR A 462 -11.95 13.76 -8.67
N GLY A 463 -11.84 12.77 -9.57
CA GLY A 463 -12.48 12.77 -10.89
C GLY A 463 -11.74 13.60 -11.95
N SER A 464 -11.98 13.28 -13.22
CA SER A 464 -11.37 13.92 -14.39
C SER A 464 -12.45 14.34 -15.39
N SER A 465 -12.26 15.48 -16.06
CA SER A 465 -13.15 15.95 -17.13
C SER A 465 -12.97 15.11 -18.40
N LEU A 466 -13.99 15.08 -19.26
CA LEU A 466 -13.95 14.36 -20.53
C LEU A 466 -12.82 14.90 -21.44
N LYS A 467 -12.62 16.23 -21.41
CA LYS A 467 -11.57 16.96 -22.14
C LYS A 467 -10.15 16.44 -21.79
N SER A 468 -9.92 15.96 -20.57
CA SER A 468 -8.62 15.41 -20.16
C SER A 468 -8.21 14.16 -20.95
N PHE A 469 -9.16 13.31 -21.36
CA PHE A 469 -8.86 12.03 -22.03
C PHE A 469 -8.25 12.20 -23.44
N PHE A 470 -8.41 13.38 -24.04
CA PHE A 470 -7.87 13.72 -25.37
C PHE A 470 -6.46 14.34 -25.31
N ILE A 471 -5.99 14.76 -24.13
CA ILE A 471 -4.67 15.40 -23.92
C ILE A 471 -3.77 14.61 -22.94
N ALA A 472 -4.30 13.55 -22.34
CA ALA A 472 -3.60 12.72 -21.38
C ALA A 472 -2.41 11.97 -22.01
N ARG A 473 -1.46 11.58 -21.18
CA ARG A 473 -0.29 10.76 -21.56
C ARG A 473 -0.35 9.44 -20.81
N PRO A 474 -0.84 8.36 -21.43
CA PRO A 474 -0.94 7.05 -20.80
C PRO A 474 0.40 6.47 -20.36
N ILE A 475 0.33 5.36 -19.63
CA ILE A 475 1.50 4.58 -19.22
C ILE A 475 2.19 3.90 -20.41
N ASP A 476 3.51 4.07 -20.48
CA ASP A 476 4.35 3.53 -21.55
C ASP A 476 4.90 2.12 -21.27
N SER A 477 5.45 1.52 -22.32
CA SER A 477 6.03 0.17 -22.34
C SER A 477 7.12 -0.10 -21.30
N SER A 478 7.68 0.92 -20.62
CA SER A 478 8.68 0.70 -19.59
C SER A 478 8.14 -0.17 -18.44
N TRP A 479 6.83 -0.17 -18.19
CA TRP A 479 6.16 -0.97 -17.17
C TRP A 479 5.82 -2.41 -17.61
N GLY A 480 6.19 -2.80 -18.84
CA GLY A 480 5.95 -4.12 -19.42
C GLY A 480 4.62 -4.28 -20.17
N PHE A 481 3.88 -3.18 -20.33
CA PHE A 481 2.68 -3.05 -21.15
C PHE A 481 2.50 -1.57 -21.52
N THR A 482 1.68 -1.27 -22.53
CA THR A 482 1.36 0.09 -22.98
C THR A 482 -0.15 0.28 -22.97
N VAL A 483 -0.63 1.47 -22.63
CA VAL A 483 -2.04 1.85 -22.83
C VAL A 483 -2.13 2.90 -23.94
N LEU A 484 -3.07 2.72 -24.86
CA LEU A 484 -3.34 3.70 -25.92
C LEU A 484 -4.30 4.77 -25.41
N SER A 485 -4.03 6.03 -25.77
CA SER A 485 -4.93 7.14 -25.46
C SER A 485 -6.26 7.02 -26.21
N VAL A 486 -7.26 7.84 -25.86
CA VAL A 486 -8.53 7.90 -26.60
C VAL A 486 -8.30 8.28 -28.08
N PRO A 487 -7.51 9.33 -28.42
CA PRO A 487 -7.18 9.67 -29.81
C PRO A 487 -6.41 8.60 -30.58
N GLU A 488 -5.61 7.75 -29.92
CA GLU A 488 -4.92 6.63 -30.57
C GLU A 488 -5.87 5.44 -30.76
N THR A 489 -6.71 5.14 -29.76
CA THR A 489 -7.71 4.08 -29.82
C THR A 489 -8.72 4.31 -30.95
N LEU A 490 -9.14 5.56 -31.18
CA LEU A 490 -10.06 5.92 -32.28
C LEU A 490 -9.45 5.68 -33.67
N LYS A 491 -8.13 5.83 -33.81
CA LYS A 491 -7.40 5.65 -35.08
C LYS A 491 -7.09 4.18 -35.41
N LEU A 492 -7.50 3.23 -34.57
CA LEU A 492 -7.26 1.81 -34.78
C LEU A 492 -8.18 1.22 -35.85
N VAL A 493 -7.62 0.96 -37.03
CA VAL A 493 -8.29 0.18 -38.10
C VAL A 493 -8.50 -1.29 -37.69
N ARG A 494 -7.67 -1.81 -36.77
CA ARG A 494 -7.79 -3.12 -36.12
C ARG A 494 -7.27 -3.03 -34.69
N ARG A 495 -7.74 -3.91 -33.79
CA ARG A 495 -7.16 -4.06 -32.44
C ARG A 495 -5.71 -4.58 -32.55
N PRO A 496 -4.84 -4.26 -31.57
CA PRO A 496 -3.54 -4.93 -31.44
C PRO A 496 -3.74 -6.43 -31.17
N ASP A 497 -2.95 -7.28 -31.81
CA ASP A 497 -2.94 -8.74 -31.56
C ASP A 497 -2.05 -9.12 -30.35
N ASP A 498 -1.30 -8.16 -29.79
CA ASP A 498 -0.39 -8.39 -28.67
C ASP A 498 -1.08 -8.16 -27.30
N ARG A 499 -0.81 -9.06 -26.35
CA ARG A 499 -1.38 -8.97 -24.98
C ARG A 499 -0.75 -7.87 -24.11
N THR A 500 0.17 -7.10 -24.67
CA THR A 500 0.95 -6.04 -24.00
C THR A 500 0.45 -4.64 -24.32
N THR A 501 -0.40 -4.46 -25.32
CA THR A 501 -1.06 -3.19 -25.64
C THR A 501 -2.52 -3.28 -25.20
N LEU A 502 -3.01 -2.24 -24.51
CA LEU A 502 -4.41 -2.13 -24.09
C LEU A 502 -5.04 -0.90 -24.73
N THR A 503 -6.21 -1.06 -25.33
CA THR A 503 -6.99 0.08 -25.84
C THR A 503 -7.74 0.79 -24.70
N ALA A 504 -8.21 2.02 -24.96
CA ALA A 504 -9.01 2.75 -23.98
C ALA A 504 -10.31 2.00 -23.60
N ASP A 505 -11.02 1.39 -24.56
CA ASP A 505 -12.22 0.59 -24.28
C ASP A 505 -11.92 -0.67 -23.46
N GLU A 506 -10.71 -1.23 -23.57
CA GLU A 506 -10.30 -2.38 -22.77
C GLU A 506 -10.00 -2.00 -21.32
N VAL A 507 -9.48 -0.79 -21.09
CA VAL A 507 -9.38 -0.22 -19.73
C VAL A 507 -10.78 0.06 -19.18
N ALA A 508 -11.68 0.67 -19.94
CA ALA A 508 -13.07 0.93 -19.52
C ALA A 508 -13.79 -0.37 -19.10
N ARG A 509 -13.73 -1.39 -19.96
CA ARG A 509 -14.28 -2.73 -19.71
C ARG A 509 -13.66 -3.41 -18.49
N ARG A 510 -12.35 -3.26 -18.25
CA ARG A 510 -11.68 -3.78 -17.04
C ARG A 510 -12.21 -3.10 -15.78
N LEU A 511 -12.35 -1.77 -15.79
CA LEU A 511 -12.87 -1.01 -14.66
C LEU A 511 -14.31 -1.40 -14.32
N GLU A 512 -15.19 -1.56 -15.32
CA GLU A 512 -16.57 -2.04 -15.12
C GLU A 512 -16.62 -3.49 -14.62
N GLN A 513 -15.80 -4.38 -15.16
CA GLN A 513 -15.69 -5.77 -14.70
C GLN A 513 -15.25 -5.86 -13.23
N ARG A 514 -14.29 -5.03 -12.80
CA ARG A 514 -13.87 -4.95 -11.39
C ARG A 514 -14.93 -4.35 -10.50
N ALA A 515 -15.56 -3.25 -10.91
CA ALA A 515 -16.64 -2.62 -10.16
C ALA A 515 -17.80 -3.60 -9.91
N SER A 516 -18.22 -4.31 -10.96
CA SER A 516 -19.25 -5.35 -10.91
C SER A 516 -18.87 -6.50 -9.98
N SER A 517 -17.62 -6.97 -10.03
CA SER A 517 -17.12 -8.03 -9.14
C SER A 517 -17.12 -7.60 -7.67
N VAL A 518 -16.70 -6.37 -7.37
CA VAL A 518 -16.73 -5.80 -6.02
C VAL A 518 -18.16 -5.70 -5.48
N TRP A 519 -19.14 -5.24 -6.26
CA TRP A 519 -20.55 -5.21 -5.85
C TRP A 519 -21.10 -6.62 -5.59
N ALA A 520 -20.87 -7.55 -6.51
CA ALA A 520 -21.35 -8.93 -6.42
C ALA A 520 -20.79 -9.69 -5.19
N LEU A 521 -19.53 -9.43 -4.81
CA LEU A 521 -18.92 -9.97 -3.61
C LEU A 521 -19.39 -9.23 -2.34
N ALA A 522 -19.50 -7.90 -2.38
CA ALA A 522 -19.93 -7.10 -1.23
C ALA A 522 -21.37 -7.41 -0.78
N ALA A 523 -22.24 -7.79 -1.73
CA ALA A 523 -23.61 -8.23 -1.47
C ALA A 523 -23.69 -9.64 -0.85
N GLN A 524 -22.76 -10.55 -1.19
CA GLN A 524 -22.68 -11.89 -0.61
C GLN A 524 -22.04 -11.91 0.79
N LEU A 525 -21.17 -10.95 1.07
CA LEU A 525 -20.44 -10.85 2.32
C LEU A 525 -21.31 -10.17 3.39
N PRO A 526 -21.36 -10.69 4.64
CA PRO A 526 -22.08 -10.03 5.73
C PRO A 526 -21.49 -8.64 6.04
N GLU A 527 -22.22 -7.83 6.80
CA GLU A 527 -21.66 -6.59 7.36
C GLU A 527 -20.71 -6.95 8.52
N PRO A 528 -19.44 -6.50 8.52
CA PRO A 528 -18.50 -6.86 9.57
C PRO A 528 -18.87 -6.24 10.93
N ALA A 529 -18.70 -7.01 12.00
CA ALA A 529 -18.80 -6.52 13.37
C ALA A 529 -17.62 -5.59 13.75
N ALA A 530 -16.43 -5.85 13.20
CA ALA A 530 -15.24 -5.03 13.43
C ALA A 530 -15.30 -3.73 12.60
N SER A 531 -15.02 -2.60 13.25
CA SER A 531 -14.98 -1.25 12.65
C SER A 531 -14.15 -1.18 11.38
N ASP A 532 -12.97 -1.77 11.41
CA ASP A 532 -11.92 -1.58 10.39
C ASP A 532 -12.25 -2.36 9.12
N TRP A 533 -12.83 -3.56 9.28
CA TRP A 533 -13.38 -4.35 8.17
C TRP A 533 -14.61 -3.67 7.56
N LYS A 534 -15.48 -3.08 8.39
CA LYS A 534 -16.66 -2.33 7.95
C LYS A 534 -16.28 -1.05 7.19
N ALA A 535 -15.24 -0.36 7.63
CA ALA A 535 -14.63 0.76 6.89
C ALA A 535 -14.02 0.28 5.56
N ALA A 536 -13.20 -0.78 5.57
CA ALA A 536 -12.60 -1.36 4.38
C ALA A 536 -13.65 -1.80 3.34
N LYS A 537 -14.74 -2.46 3.75
CA LYS A 537 -15.86 -2.82 2.85
C LYS A 537 -16.47 -1.60 2.17
N ARG A 538 -16.72 -0.52 2.92
CA ARG A 538 -17.32 0.73 2.42
C ARG A 538 -16.38 1.50 1.48
N LEU A 539 -15.09 1.50 1.77
CA LEU A 539 -14.08 2.12 0.93
C LEU A 539 -13.81 1.30 -0.35
N ALA A 540 -13.84 -0.04 -0.28
CA ALA A 540 -13.80 -0.88 -1.48
C ALA A 540 -15.03 -0.64 -2.38
N LEU A 541 -16.21 -0.45 -1.79
CA LEU A 541 -17.40 0.00 -2.52
C LEU A 541 -17.21 1.41 -3.12
N LEU A 542 -16.58 2.35 -2.42
CA LEU A 542 -16.24 3.67 -2.96
C LEU A 542 -15.30 3.56 -4.18
N ASN A 543 -14.26 2.72 -4.10
CA ASN A 543 -13.41 2.40 -5.25
C ASN A 543 -14.22 1.83 -6.42
N SER A 544 -15.19 0.93 -6.19
CA SER A 544 -16.02 0.37 -7.28
C SER A 544 -16.86 1.41 -8.01
N TRP A 545 -17.45 2.39 -7.31
CA TRP A 545 -18.18 3.48 -7.95
C TRP A 545 -17.27 4.48 -8.67
N LEU A 546 -16.03 4.70 -8.20
CA LEU A 546 -15.01 5.41 -8.97
C LEU A 546 -14.65 4.65 -10.27
N GLY A 547 -14.54 3.31 -10.21
CA GLY A 547 -14.33 2.47 -11.39
C GLY A 547 -15.43 2.65 -12.43
N GLN A 548 -16.70 2.61 -12.00
CA GLN A 548 -17.84 2.82 -12.91
C GLN A 548 -17.90 4.24 -13.48
N PHE A 549 -17.59 5.27 -12.68
CA PHE A 549 -17.48 6.65 -13.15
C PHE A 549 -16.45 6.78 -14.28
N TYR A 550 -15.26 6.20 -14.10
CA TYR A 550 -14.18 6.27 -15.09
C TYR A 550 -14.44 5.41 -16.33
N ALA A 551 -14.97 4.19 -16.19
CA ALA A 551 -15.40 3.38 -17.34
C ALA A 551 -16.32 4.19 -18.27
N ASN A 552 -17.36 4.80 -17.67
CA ASN A 552 -18.33 5.60 -18.42
C ASN A 552 -17.79 6.96 -18.89
N LYS A 553 -16.71 7.50 -18.30
CA LYS A 553 -15.98 8.65 -18.90
C LYS A 553 -15.22 8.23 -20.15
N ILE A 554 -14.57 7.06 -20.15
CA ILE A 554 -13.79 6.58 -21.30
C ILE A 554 -14.72 6.25 -22.47
N ASP A 555 -15.81 5.53 -22.21
CA ASP A 555 -16.83 5.25 -23.23
C ASP A 555 -17.40 6.54 -23.84
N ALA A 556 -17.72 7.52 -22.99
CA ALA A 556 -18.19 8.83 -23.44
C ALA A 556 -17.13 9.58 -24.26
N ALA A 557 -15.84 9.47 -23.93
CA ALA A 557 -14.77 10.12 -24.69
C ALA A 557 -14.57 9.45 -26.05
N LEU A 558 -14.67 8.12 -26.12
CA LEU A 558 -14.65 7.38 -27.39
C LEU A 558 -15.88 7.72 -28.26
N ALA A 559 -17.07 7.81 -27.67
CA ALA A 559 -18.27 8.24 -28.37
C ALA A 559 -18.20 9.71 -28.84
N TRP A 560 -17.68 10.62 -28.00
CA TRP A 560 -17.46 12.01 -28.38
C TRP A 560 -16.47 12.15 -29.55
N GLY A 561 -15.37 11.38 -29.54
CA GLY A 561 -14.43 11.37 -30.66
C GLY A 561 -15.06 10.94 -31.99
N ARG A 562 -15.87 9.85 -31.98
CA ARG A 562 -16.63 9.42 -33.16
C ARG A 562 -17.64 10.46 -33.64
N PHE A 563 -18.25 11.21 -32.71
CA PHE A 563 -19.19 12.29 -33.03
C PHE A 563 -18.50 13.47 -33.73
N GLU A 564 -17.35 13.91 -33.22
CA GLU A 564 -16.51 14.94 -33.85
C GLU A 564 -15.97 14.50 -35.23
N GLU A 565 -15.74 13.20 -35.43
CA GLU A 565 -15.41 12.60 -36.73
C GLU A 565 -16.63 12.43 -37.67
N GLY A 566 -17.83 12.77 -37.21
CA GLY A 566 -19.06 12.87 -38.02
C GLY A 566 -20.15 11.83 -37.74
N ASP A 567 -19.94 10.86 -36.86
CA ASP A 567 -21.02 9.92 -36.48
C ASP A 567 -22.00 10.57 -35.48
N GLN A 568 -23.05 11.16 -36.05
CA GLN A 568 -24.18 11.75 -35.33
C GLN A 568 -24.82 10.82 -34.29
N LYS A 569 -24.76 9.48 -34.45
CA LYS A 569 -25.32 8.54 -33.47
C LYS A 569 -24.48 8.47 -32.19
N SER A 570 -23.15 8.49 -32.32
CA SER A 570 -22.23 8.50 -31.18
C SER A 570 -22.39 9.75 -30.28
N GLY A 571 -23.00 10.83 -30.78
CA GLY A 571 -23.38 11.98 -29.93
C GLY A 571 -24.35 11.59 -28.81
N GLN A 572 -25.38 10.80 -29.11
CA GLN A 572 -26.33 10.30 -28.11
C GLN A 572 -25.70 9.23 -27.20
N GLU A 573 -24.78 8.41 -27.73
CA GLU A 573 -24.00 7.47 -26.91
C GLU A 573 -23.13 8.21 -25.87
N CYS A 574 -22.49 9.31 -26.26
CA CYS A 574 -21.72 10.16 -25.35
C CYS A 574 -22.60 10.70 -24.21
N LEU A 575 -23.79 11.24 -24.51
CA LEU A 575 -24.71 11.74 -23.48
C LEU A 575 -25.21 10.63 -22.55
N LEU A 576 -25.47 9.43 -23.06
CA LEU A 576 -25.86 8.26 -22.28
C LEU A 576 -24.74 7.87 -21.29
N HIS A 577 -23.50 7.77 -21.76
CA HIS A 577 -22.36 7.39 -20.91
C HIS A 577 -21.96 8.51 -19.94
N LEU A 578 -22.00 9.79 -20.32
CA LEU A 578 -21.86 10.91 -19.37
C LEU A 578 -22.94 10.87 -18.27
N THR A 579 -24.19 10.57 -18.62
CA THR A 579 -25.29 10.45 -17.64
C THR A 579 -25.07 9.28 -16.67
N LYS A 580 -24.60 8.12 -17.16
CA LYS A 580 -24.19 6.99 -16.30
C LYS A 580 -23.02 7.37 -15.40
N SER A 581 -22.03 8.11 -15.92
CA SER A 581 -20.86 8.57 -15.18
C SER A 581 -21.26 9.51 -14.03
N VAL A 582 -22.09 10.53 -14.26
CA VAL A 582 -22.60 11.43 -13.20
C VAL A 582 -23.35 10.63 -12.12
N LYS A 583 -24.22 9.69 -12.50
CA LYS A 583 -24.93 8.82 -11.55
C LYS A 583 -24.01 7.92 -10.72
N ALA A 584 -22.90 7.45 -11.30
CA ALA A 584 -21.86 6.74 -10.54
C ALA A 584 -21.16 7.69 -9.54
N TRP A 585 -20.87 8.94 -9.92
CA TRP A 585 -20.31 9.94 -9.00
C TRP A 585 -21.25 10.26 -7.84
N GLU A 586 -22.57 10.34 -8.06
CA GLU A 586 -23.56 10.52 -7.00
C GLU A 586 -23.45 9.39 -5.95
N GLN A 587 -23.19 8.15 -6.36
CA GLN A 587 -22.94 7.04 -5.42
C GLN A 587 -21.58 7.12 -4.71
N VAL A 588 -20.54 7.65 -5.37
CA VAL A 588 -19.26 8.00 -4.72
C VAL A 588 -19.50 9.03 -3.62
N VAL A 589 -20.26 10.11 -3.92
CA VAL A 589 -20.61 11.17 -2.95
C VAL A 589 -21.43 10.62 -1.79
N ASN A 590 -22.41 9.74 -2.06
CA ASN A 590 -23.21 9.09 -1.02
C ASN A 590 -22.33 8.28 -0.05
N LEU A 591 -21.46 7.39 -0.57
CA LEU A 591 -20.56 6.60 0.27
C LEU A 591 -19.55 7.49 1.01
N ALA A 592 -18.91 8.43 0.32
CA ALA A 592 -17.95 9.38 0.89
C ALA A 592 -18.57 10.20 2.04
N SER A 593 -19.86 10.55 1.96
CA SER A 593 -20.59 11.24 3.04
C SER A 593 -20.68 10.39 4.30
N THR A 594 -20.88 9.06 4.17
CA THR A 594 -20.92 8.15 5.34
C THR A 594 -19.55 7.90 5.99
N ILE A 595 -18.46 8.15 5.25
CA ILE A 595 -17.08 7.85 5.66
C ILE A 595 -16.40 9.12 6.19
N TYR A 596 -16.39 10.20 5.38
CA TYR A 596 -15.65 11.44 5.63
C TYR A 596 -16.49 12.58 6.20
N ARG A 597 -17.83 12.43 6.22
CA ARG A 597 -18.77 13.39 6.81
C ARG A 597 -18.53 14.82 6.29
N THR A 598 -18.14 15.75 7.17
CA THR A 598 -17.85 17.15 6.85
C THR A 598 -16.70 17.35 5.87
N ASN A 599 -15.81 16.37 5.73
CA ASN A 599 -14.60 16.47 4.90
C ASN A 599 -14.80 15.83 3.51
N ASN A 600 -16.04 15.62 3.08
CA ASN A 600 -16.36 14.99 1.79
C ASN A 600 -15.99 15.88 0.59
N ARG A 601 -14.77 15.72 0.08
CA ARG A 601 -14.26 16.42 -1.11
C ARG A 601 -14.97 16.06 -2.41
N TRP A 602 -15.53 14.85 -2.53
CA TRP A 602 -16.27 14.41 -3.72
C TRP A 602 -17.55 15.21 -3.95
N ALA A 603 -18.22 15.61 -2.86
CA ALA A 603 -19.42 16.44 -2.94
C ALA A 603 -19.17 17.77 -3.65
N LEU A 604 -17.98 18.37 -3.44
CA LEU A 604 -17.57 19.64 -4.06
C LEU A 604 -17.41 19.52 -5.58
N ARG A 605 -17.10 18.31 -6.09
CA ARG A 605 -16.85 18.03 -7.51
C ARG A 605 -18.12 17.68 -8.29
N LEU A 606 -19.19 17.24 -7.62
CA LEU A 606 -20.45 16.83 -8.28
C LEU A 606 -21.06 17.93 -9.17
N PRO A 607 -21.14 19.22 -8.76
CA PRO A 607 -21.65 20.28 -9.61
C PRO A 607 -20.83 20.52 -10.88
N GLU A 608 -19.52 20.18 -10.88
CA GLU A 608 -18.67 20.28 -12.06
C GLU A 608 -19.02 19.22 -13.10
N TRP A 609 -19.26 17.97 -12.67
CA TRP A 609 -19.67 16.89 -13.57
C TRP A 609 -21.10 17.05 -14.08
N GLN A 610 -22.00 17.62 -13.27
CA GLN A 610 -23.35 17.99 -13.69
C GLN A 610 -23.33 19.13 -14.73
N ARG A 611 -22.45 20.15 -14.55
CA ARG A 611 -22.25 21.20 -15.56
C ARG A 611 -21.63 20.63 -16.84
N GLU A 612 -20.64 19.77 -16.74
CA GLU A 612 -20.00 19.14 -17.92
C GLU A 612 -21.03 18.34 -18.74
N LEU A 613 -21.92 17.58 -18.09
CA LEU A 613 -23.03 16.91 -18.79
C LEU A 613 -23.93 17.91 -19.53
N ALA A 614 -24.29 19.04 -18.91
CA ALA A 614 -25.10 20.08 -19.55
C ALA A 614 -24.36 20.78 -20.71
N GLU A 615 -23.05 21.01 -20.60
CA GLU A 615 -22.21 21.53 -21.70
C GLU A 615 -22.29 20.59 -22.92
N TYR A 616 -22.06 19.29 -22.74
CA TYR A 616 -22.12 18.33 -23.84
C TYR A 616 -23.55 18.12 -24.38
N GLN A 617 -24.59 18.18 -23.53
CA GLN A 617 -25.98 18.17 -23.98
C GLN A 617 -26.29 19.34 -24.93
N ALA A 618 -25.83 20.55 -24.60
CA ALA A 618 -25.99 21.72 -25.46
C ALA A 618 -25.22 21.61 -26.78
N LEU A 619 -24.00 21.05 -26.75
CA LEU A 619 -23.18 20.84 -27.95
C LEU A 619 -23.81 19.83 -28.91
N VAL A 620 -24.27 18.66 -28.43
CA VAL A 620 -24.96 17.66 -29.28
C VAL A 620 -26.28 18.22 -29.81
N ALA A 621 -27.06 18.92 -28.97
CA ALA A 621 -28.33 19.51 -29.41
C ALA A 621 -28.17 20.62 -30.45
N GLY A 622 -27.07 21.37 -30.43
CA GLY A 622 -26.75 22.40 -31.43
C GLY A 622 -26.12 21.89 -32.72
N ALA A 623 -25.78 20.59 -32.79
CA ALA A 623 -25.11 19.97 -33.93
C ALA A 623 -25.94 18.87 -34.62
N MET A 624 -27.08 18.46 -34.04
CA MET A 624 -28.13 17.69 -34.73
C MET A 624 -29.13 18.63 -35.43
N PRO A 625 -29.68 18.24 -36.60
CA PRO A 625 -30.64 19.04 -37.37
C PRO A 625 -32.09 18.95 -36.85
#